data_AF-A0AAE4P126-F1
#
_entry.id   AF-A0AAE4P126-F1
#
_cell.length_a   1.000
_cell.length_b   1.000
_cell.length_c   1.000
_cell.angle_alpha   90.00
_cell.angle_beta   90.00
_cell.angle_gamma   90.00
#
_symmetry.space_group_name_H-M   'P 1'
#
loop_
_entity.id
_entity.type
_entity.pdbx_description
1 polymer ?
#
loop_
_entity_poly.entity_id
_entity_poly.type
_entity_poly.pdbx_seq_one_letter_code
_entity_poly.pdbx_strand_id
1 'polypeptide(L)'
;MEKYNKQIMRKLFFFIFIVFLSACSQLDKPKKLISKDEMADIFVEMAIYDGALNINPQANMEGTSKYILQQHKITGTVFMDSYNYYLSQKQMESIFDSAEKKLMKKDPKLEAYIKKKNKGTEVPK
;
A
#
# COMPACT_ATOMS: atom_id res chain seq x y z
N MET A 1 -42.62 29.93 10.68
CA MET A 1 -41.74 28.88 11.24
C MET A 1 -41.11 28.00 10.16
N GLU A 2 -41.87 27.40 9.23
CA GLU A 2 -41.29 26.50 8.20
C GLU A 2 -40.24 27.14 7.28
N LYS A 3 -40.49 28.37 6.80
CA LYS A 3 -39.57 29.07 5.87
C LYS A 3 -38.20 29.37 6.51
N TYR A 4 -38.19 29.59 7.82
CA TYR A 4 -36.99 29.85 8.62
C TYR A 4 -36.17 28.56 8.81
N ASN A 5 -36.83 27.45 9.15
CA ASN A 5 -36.20 26.14 9.28
C ASN A 5 -35.61 25.65 7.94
N LYS A 6 -36.29 25.92 6.81
CA LYS A 6 -35.78 25.60 5.47
C LYS A 6 -34.50 26.38 5.12
N GLN A 7 -34.39 27.64 5.54
CA GLN A 7 -33.16 28.42 5.37
C GLN A 7 -32.01 27.88 6.25
N ILE A 8 -32.30 27.52 7.49
CA ILE A 8 -31.31 26.93 8.41
C ILE A 8 -30.76 25.62 7.85
N MET A 9 -31.64 24.71 7.38
CA MET A 9 -31.25 23.45 6.75
C MET A 9 -30.34 23.67 5.53
N ARG A 10 -30.65 24.68 4.70
CA ARG A 10 -29.83 25.01 3.52
C ARG A 10 -28.45 25.54 3.90
N LYS A 11 -28.35 26.35 4.97
CA LYS A 11 -27.06 26.83 5.50
C LYS A 11 -26.25 25.70 6.14
N LEU A 12 -26.91 24.79 6.85
CA LEU A 12 -26.28 23.62 7.47
C LEU A 12 -25.68 22.69 6.41
N PHE A 13 -26.43 22.41 5.34
CA PHE A 13 -25.96 21.60 4.23
C PHE A 13 -24.76 22.24 3.52
N PHE A 14 -24.79 23.57 3.33
CA PHE A 14 -23.68 24.31 2.75
C PHE A 14 -22.43 24.30 3.64
N PHE A 15 -22.62 24.40 4.96
CA PHE A 15 -21.51 24.31 5.93
C PHE A 15 -20.88 22.92 5.94
N ILE A 16 -21.71 21.86 5.96
CA ILE A 16 -21.24 20.47 5.87
C ILE A 16 -20.46 20.26 4.56
N PHE A 17 -20.96 20.79 3.43
CA PHE A 17 -20.28 20.70 2.15
C PHE A 17 -18.89 21.35 2.16
N ILE A 18 -18.73 22.51 2.80
CA ILE A 18 -17.43 23.18 2.97
C ILE A 18 -16.46 22.35 3.83
N VAL A 19 -16.95 21.75 4.91
CA VAL A 19 -16.12 20.88 5.78
C VAL A 19 -15.61 19.65 5.02
N PHE A 20 -16.45 19.05 4.15
CA PHE A 20 -16.04 17.94 3.29
C PHE A 20 -14.97 18.34 2.27
N LEU A 21 -14.98 19.58 1.76
CA LEU A 21 -13.95 20.09 0.84
C LEU A 21 -12.58 20.27 1.51
N SER A 22 -12.53 20.52 2.84
CA SER A 22 -11.27 20.68 3.58
C SER A 22 -10.60 19.37 4.02
N ALA A 23 -11.21 18.20 3.78
CA ALA A 23 -10.67 16.91 4.21
C ALA A 23 -9.45 16.42 3.39
N CYS A 24 -9.13 17.10 2.28
CA CYS A 24 -7.96 16.77 1.46
C CYS A 24 -6.70 17.39 2.08
N SER A 25 -6.03 16.67 2.97
CA SER A 25 -4.69 17.02 3.42
C SER A 25 -3.65 16.48 2.43
N GLN A 26 -2.83 17.37 1.88
CA GLN A 26 -1.63 16.96 1.15
C GLN A 26 -0.60 16.49 2.19
N LEU A 27 -0.18 15.23 2.11
CA LEU A 27 0.86 14.72 3.00
C LEU A 27 2.21 15.31 2.60
N ASP A 28 2.87 15.98 3.55
CA ASP A 28 4.22 16.48 3.36
C ASP A 28 5.21 15.33 3.15
N LYS A 29 6.28 15.61 2.40
CA LYS A 29 7.35 14.64 2.18
C LYS A 29 8.04 14.30 3.52
N PRO A 30 8.13 13.03 3.92
CA PRO A 30 8.82 12.62 5.13
C PRO A 30 10.29 13.03 5.13
N LYS A 31 10.86 13.35 6.30
CA LYS A 31 12.29 13.69 6.45
C LYS A 31 13.21 12.58 5.97
N LYS A 32 12.83 11.33 6.25
CA LYS A 32 13.53 10.14 5.77
C LYS A 32 12.55 9.36 4.90
N LEU A 33 12.66 9.55 3.60
CA LEU A 33 11.85 8.85 2.60
C LEU A 33 12.65 7.66 2.06
N ILE A 34 12.12 6.46 2.21
CA ILE A 34 12.63 5.24 1.59
C ILE A 34 12.55 5.40 0.09
N SER A 35 13.57 5.00 -0.67
CA SER A 35 13.50 5.11 -2.13
C SER A 35 12.43 4.16 -2.71
N LYS A 36 11.87 4.47 -3.88
CA LYS A 36 10.90 3.57 -4.55
C LYS A 36 11.48 2.18 -4.79
N ASP A 37 12.76 2.11 -5.14
CA ASP A 37 13.45 0.86 -5.46
C ASP A 37 13.67 0.00 -4.20
N GLU A 38 14.09 0.62 -3.10
CA GLU A 38 14.24 -0.01 -1.78
C GLU A 38 12.89 -0.45 -1.22
N MET A 39 11.83 0.34 -1.39
CA MET A 39 10.47 -0.08 -1.00
C MET A 39 9.99 -1.27 -1.82
N ALA A 40 10.34 -1.34 -3.11
CA ALA A 40 10.06 -2.51 -3.93
C ALA A 40 10.84 -3.76 -3.44
N ASP A 41 12.11 -3.61 -3.02
CA ASP A 41 12.87 -4.72 -2.42
C ASP A 41 12.25 -5.23 -1.13
N ILE A 42 11.82 -4.33 -0.24
CA ILE A 42 11.11 -4.68 0.99
C ILE A 42 9.85 -5.50 0.68
N PHE A 43 9.05 -5.09 -0.32
CA PHE A 43 7.85 -5.85 -0.72
C PHE A 43 8.19 -7.22 -1.30
N VAL A 44 9.26 -7.34 -2.08
CA VAL A 44 9.74 -8.63 -2.60
C VAL A 44 10.12 -9.56 -1.44
N GLU A 45 10.86 -9.07 -0.47
CA GLU A 45 11.25 -9.87 0.71
C GLU A 45 10.04 -10.27 1.55
N MET A 46 9.11 -9.35 1.78
CA MET A 46 7.85 -9.65 2.47
C MET A 46 7.04 -10.73 1.74
N ALA A 47 6.93 -10.64 0.41
CA ALA A 47 6.21 -11.64 -0.39
C ALA A 47 6.88 -13.02 -0.38
N ILE A 48 8.22 -13.08 -0.40
CA ILE A 48 8.96 -14.34 -0.29
C ILE A 48 8.72 -14.98 1.08
N TYR A 49 8.76 -14.17 2.14
CA TYR A 49 8.50 -14.65 3.50
C TYR A 49 7.04 -15.10 3.70
N ASP A 50 6.06 -14.37 3.16
CA ASP A 50 4.65 -14.76 3.17
C ASP A 50 4.43 -16.09 2.41
N GLY A 51 5.11 -16.26 1.28
CA GLY A 51 5.16 -17.54 0.57
C GLY A 51 5.77 -18.68 1.40
N ALA A 52 6.84 -18.43 2.15
CA ALA A 52 7.47 -19.42 3.02
C ALA A 52 6.58 -19.83 4.22
N LEU A 53 5.76 -18.92 4.73
CA LEU A 53 4.79 -19.20 5.79
C LEU A 53 3.69 -20.16 5.36
N ASN A 54 3.28 -20.13 4.08
CA ASN A 54 2.37 -21.14 3.52
C ASN A 54 2.97 -22.56 3.54
N ILE A 55 4.29 -22.68 3.57
CA ILE A 55 5.01 -23.96 3.65
C ILE A 55 5.25 -24.36 5.12
N ASN A 56 5.49 -23.38 6.01
CA ASN A 56 5.69 -23.60 7.44
C ASN A 56 4.90 -22.60 8.30
N PRO A 57 3.68 -22.96 8.73
CA PRO A 57 2.81 -22.11 9.55
C PRO A 57 3.36 -21.79 10.95
N GLN A 58 4.38 -22.51 11.42
CA GLN A 58 5.05 -22.26 12.71
C GLN A 58 6.08 -21.14 12.63
N ALA A 59 6.37 -20.58 11.45
CA ALA A 59 7.25 -19.43 11.32
C ALA A 59 6.55 -18.17 11.86
N ASN A 60 7.25 -17.44 12.74
CA ASN A 60 6.69 -16.31 13.49
C ASN A 60 6.56 -15.05 12.60
N MET A 61 5.33 -14.59 12.34
CA MET A 61 5.03 -13.44 11.46
C MET A 61 5.47 -12.10 12.04
N GLU A 62 5.30 -11.88 13.35
CA GLU A 62 5.53 -10.57 13.99
C GLU A 62 7.03 -10.23 14.03
N GLY A 63 7.89 -11.26 14.07
CA GLY A 63 9.33 -11.11 13.91
C GLY A 63 9.75 -10.82 12.47
N THR A 64 8.98 -11.22 11.47
CA THR A 64 9.40 -11.24 10.07
C THR A 64 9.41 -9.84 9.45
N SER A 65 8.34 -9.06 9.61
CA SER A 65 8.30 -7.68 9.12
C SER A 65 9.35 -6.82 9.83
N LYS A 66 9.49 -6.98 11.15
CA LYS A 66 10.52 -6.31 11.94
C LYS A 66 11.93 -6.70 11.49
N TYR A 67 12.17 -7.98 11.21
CA TYR A 67 13.46 -8.48 10.73
C TYR A 67 13.81 -7.90 9.36
N ILE A 68 12.87 -7.92 8.40
CA ILE A 68 13.07 -7.33 7.07
C ILE A 68 13.43 -5.85 7.20
N LEU A 69 12.64 -5.07 7.94
CA LEU A 69 12.93 -3.64 8.12
C LEU A 69 14.30 -3.40 8.80
N GLN A 70 14.69 -4.25 9.74
CA GLN A 70 16.03 -4.20 10.36
C GLN A 70 17.16 -4.48 9.36
N GLN A 71 17.00 -5.44 8.43
CA GLN A 71 17.99 -5.71 7.38
C GLN A 71 18.22 -4.47 6.50
N HIS A 72 17.14 -3.74 6.20
CA HIS A 72 17.19 -2.49 5.44
C HIS A 72 17.56 -1.26 6.29
N LYS A 73 17.84 -1.40 7.59
CA LYS A 73 18.16 -0.30 8.53
C LYS A 73 17.06 0.78 8.57
N ILE A 74 15.81 0.34 8.48
CA ILE A 74 14.60 1.14 8.48
C ILE A 74 13.80 0.86 9.76
N THR A 75 13.21 1.91 10.32
CA THR A 75 12.25 1.76 11.42
C THR A 75 10.84 1.61 10.86
N GLY A 76 9.94 0.97 11.62
CA GLY A 76 8.52 0.87 11.21
C GLY A 76 7.88 2.22 10.90
N THR A 77 8.23 3.27 11.65
CA THR A 77 7.77 4.64 11.39
C THR A 77 8.22 5.16 10.03
N VAL A 78 9.51 5.01 9.70
CA VAL A 78 10.06 5.45 8.41
C VAL A 78 9.41 4.70 7.24
N PHE A 79 9.11 3.41 7.43
CA PHE A 79 8.34 2.62 6.48
C PHE A 79 6.93 3.16 6.28
N MET A 80 6.18 3.34 7.36
CA MET A 80 4.79 3.82 7.30
C MET A 80 4.68 5.24 6.73
N ASP A 81 5.59 6.14 7.09
CA ASP A 81 5.61 7.50 6.56
C ASP A 81 5.87 7.50 5.06
N SER A 82 6.81 6.68 4.58
CA SER A 82 7.12 6.54 3.15
C SER A 82 5.96 5.88 2.40
N TYR A 83 5.35 4.85 2.97
CA TYR A 83 4.19 4.16 2.41
C TYR A 83 3.01 5.13 2.22
N ASN A 84 2.65 5.88 3.26
CA ASN A 84 1.57 6.87 3.20
C ASN A 84 1.88 7.99 2.20
N TYR A 85 3.13 8.44 2.13
CA TYR A 85 3.57 9.39 1.13
C TYR A 85 3.33 8.84 -0.28
N TYR A 86 3.79 7.63 -0.59
CA TYR A 86 3.62 7.04 -1.92
C TYR A 86 2.15 6.73 -2.29
N LEU A 87 1.31 6.40 -1.31
CA LEU A 87 -0.14 6.31 -1.51
C LEU A 87 -0.73 7.67 -1.92
N SER A 88 -0.42 8.74 -1.17
CA SER A 88 -0.97 10.08 -1.47
C SER A 88 -0.50 10.62 -2.82
N GLN A 89 0.72 10.28 -3.24
CA GLN A 89 1.28 10.65 -4.54
C GLN A 89 0.81 9.74 -5.69
N LYS A 90 -0.03 8.73 -5.43
CA LYS A 90 -0.45 7.71 -6.41
C LYS A 90 0.74 7.01 -7.09
N GLN A 91 1.83 6.81 -6.35
CA GLN A 91 3.04 6.17 -6.86
C GLN A 91 3.16 4.70 -6.48
N MET A 92 2.26 4.20 -5.64
CA MET A 92 2.31 2.84 -5.11
C MET A 92 2.21 1.78 -6.20
N GLU A 93 1.38 2.00 -7.23
CA GLU A 93 1.26 1.09 -8.38
C GLU A 93 2.61 0.85 -9.06
N SER A 94 3.36 1.93 -9.36
CA SER A 94 4.70 1.81 -9.96
C SER A 94 5.72 1.08 -9.08
N ILE A 95 5.55 1.15 -7.75
CA ILE A 95 6.41 0.45 -6.79
C ILE A 95 6.07 -1.04 -6.81
N PHE A 96 4.78 -1.40 -6.83
CA PHE A 96 4.35 -2.79 -6.94
C PHE A 96 4.76 -3.42 -8.28
N ASP A 97 4.63 -2.71 -9.40
CA ASP A 97 5.11 -3.18 -10.70
C ASP A 97 6.63 -3.46 -10.67
N SER A 98 7.38 -2.61 -9.98
CA SER A 98 8.82 -2.78 -9.81
C SER A 98 9.13 -3.99 -8.94
N ALA A 99 8.38 -4.19 -7.86
CA ALA A 99 8.50 -5.35 -6.98
C ALA A 99 8.17 -6.66 -7.73
N GLU A 100 7.10 -6.69 -8.52
CA GLU A 100 6.74 -7.85 -9.34
C GLU A 100 7.85 -8.20 -10.34
N LYS A 101 8.37 -7.20 -11.06
CA LYS A 101 9.50 -7.41 -11.99
C LYS A 101 10.75 -7.92 -11.27
N LYS A 102 11.06 -7.40 -10.08
CA LYS A 102 12.18 -7.86 -9.25
C LYS A 102 11.97 -9.30 -8.77
N LEU A 103 10.76 -9.65 -8.36
CA LEU A 103 10.39 -11.00 -7.92
C LEU A 103 10.49 -12.01 -9.07
N MET A 104 9.98 -11.68 -10.26
CA MET A 104 10.09 -12.53 -11.47
C MET A 104 11.54 -12.76 -11.88
N LYS A 105 12.43 -11.77 -11.71
CA LYS A 105 13.87 -11.92 -11.98
C LYS A 105 14.56 -12.88 -11.00
N LYS A 106 14.07 -13.01 -9.76
CA LYS A 106 14.63 -13.94 -8.76
C LYS A 106 14.31 -15.40 -9.09
N ASP A 107 13.14 -15.69 -9.66
CA ASP A 107 12.79 -17.03 -10.16
C ASP A 107 11.99 -16.95 -11.46
N PRO A 108 12.61 -17.20 -12.63
CA PRO A 108 11.92 -17.20 -13.92
C PRO A 108 10.77 -18.20 -14.02
N LYS A 109 10.76 -19.27 -13.21
CA LYS A 109 9.66 -20.25 -13.19
C LYS A 109 8.39 -19.65 -12.59
N LEU A 110 8.53 -18.63 -11.76
CA LEU A 110 7.41 -17.92 -11.14
C LEU A 110 6.56 -17.21 -12.19
N GLU A 111 7.17 -16.65 -13.24
CA GLU A 111 6.44 -15.97 -14.32
C GLU A 111 5.48 -16.93 -15.04
N ALA A 112 5.94 -18.14 -15.36
CA ALA A 112 5.11 -19.18 -15.97
C ALA A 112 3.99 -19.65 -15.03
N TYR A 113 4.28 -19.76 -13.72
CA TYR A 113 3.30 -20.12 -12.70
C TYR A 113 2.19 -19.06 -12.55
N ILE A 114 2.56 -17.78 -12.44
CA ILE A 114 1.62 -16.65 -12.32
C ILE A 114 0.75 -16.55 -13.57
N LYS A 115 1.35 -16.63 -14.77
CA LYS A 115 0.60 -16.62 -16.04
C LYS A 115 -0.41 -17.77 -16.15
N LYS A 116 -0.06 -18.95 -15.61
CA LYS A 116 -0.99 -20.11 -15.58
C LYS A 116 -2.11 -19.91 -14.57
N LYS A 117 -1.82 -19.36 -13.39
CA LYS A 117 -2.82 -19.06 -12.34
C LYS A 117 -3.83 -18.02 -12.81
N ASN A 118 -3.37 -16.91 -13.40
CA ASN A 118 -4.24 -15.81 -13.83
C ASN A 118 -5.18 -16.20 -14.99
N LYS A 119 -4.77 -17.13 -15.86
CA LYS A 119 -5.64 -17.70 -16.91
C LYS A 119 -6.72 -18.65 -16.37
N GLY A 120 -6.53 -19.23 -15.19
CA GLY A 120 -7.54 -20.07 -14.53
C GLY A 120 -8.59 -19.29 -13.75
N THR A 121 -8.39 -17.98 -13.55
CA THR A 121 -9.29 -17.07 -12.81
C THR A 121 -10.08 -16.13 -13.71
N GLU A 122 -10.12 -16.36 -15.03
CA GLU A 122 -11.11 -15.73 -15.90
C GLU A 122 -12.50 -16.25 -15.50
N VAL A 123 -13.18 -15.52 -14.60
CA VAL A 123 -14.59 -15.74 -14.32
C VAL A 123 -15.35 -15.51 -15.63
N PRO A 124 -16.12 -16.48 -16.14
CA PRO A 124 -16.93 -16.26 -17.32
C PRO A 124 -17.91 -15.12 -17.04
N LYS A 125 -17.97 -14.15 -17.96
CA LYS A 125 -18.89 -13.00 -17.90
C LYS A 125 -20.35 -13.43 -17.87
#